data_AF-A0A6P0DR83-F1
#
_entry.id   AF-A0A6P0DR83-F1
#
_cell.length_a   1.000
_cell.length_b   1.000
_cell.length_c   1.000
_cell.angle_alpha   90.00
_cell.angle_beta   90.00
_cell.angle_gamma   90.00
#
_symmetry.space_group_name_H-M   'P 1'
#
loop_
_entity.id
_entity.type
_entity.pdbx_description
1 polymer ?
#
loop_
_entity_poly.entity_id
_entity_poly.type
_entity_poly.pdbx_seq_one_letter_code
_entity_poly.pdbx_strand_id
1 'polypeptide(L)'
;MSRAIIPVHPGQFSAFGFTATDARVDRQRTVQMTSNRMDFARATQLLKELEDDCLAQMHAQGFTGSIDIERRVEMRYHGQNYELSLPLRFTSFDEATAKELWTSFDKAHEDRFGFSIPGEFIEIVNFNVTAYETLGKPQVPKLAQ
;
A
#
# COMPACT_ATOMS: atom_id res chain seq x y z
N MET A 1 10.93 22.28 17.61
CA MET A 1 9.84 21.67 18.41
C MET A 1 9.96 22.15 19.85
N SER A 2 8.87 22.56 20.52
CA SER A 2 8.89 23.16 21.87
C SER A 2 8.13 22.35 22.94
N ARG A 3 7.70 21.13 22.63
CA ARG A 3 6.95 20.25 23.56
C ARG A 3 7.34 18.79 23.38
N ALA A 4 7.26 18.04 24.48
CA ALA A 4 7.40 16.60 24.53
C ALA A 4 6.19 15.98 25.28
N ILE A 5 5.82 14.76 24.90
CA ILE A 5 4.75 13.97 25.53
C ILE A 5 5.41 12.75 26.17
N ILE A 6 5.14 12.53 27.46
CA ILE A 6 5.64 11.38 28.22
C ILE A 6 4.40 10.54 28.63
N PRO A 7 4.21 9.32 28.09
CA PRO A 7 3.13 8.44 28.49
C PRO A 7 3.21 8.05 29.98
N VAL A 8 2.08 7.69 30.60
CA VAL A 8 2.01 7.29 32.02
C VAL A 8 2.90 6.08 32.33
N HIS A 9 3.04 5.16 31.37
CA HIS A 9 3.89 3.97 31.46
C HIS A 9 4.88 3.92 30.28
N PRO A 10 5.92 4.78 30.27
CA PRO A 10 6.78 4.93 29.10
C PRO A 10 7.56 3.65 28.79
N GLY A 11 7.95 2.88 29.81
CA GLY A 11 8.63 1.59 29.64
C GLY A 11 7.74 0.45 29.12
N GLN A 12 6.41 0.61 29.09
CA GLN A 12 5.46 -0.39 28.61
C GLN A 12 4.76 0.04 27.31
N PHE A 13 5.08 1.23 26.79
CA PHE A 13 4.32 1.85 25.71
C PHE A 13 4.35 1.04 24.40
N SER A 14 5.45 0.33 24.11
CA SER A 14 5.53 -0.56 22.96
C SER A 14 4.59 -1.77 23.08
N ALA A 15 4.46 -2.36 24.27
CA ALA A 15 3.52 -3.46 24.51
C ALA A 15 2.07 -2.99 24.41
N PHE A 16 1.78 -1.78 24.91
CA PHE A 16 0.48 -1.14 24.70
C PHE A 16 0.18 -0.89 23.22
N GLY A 17 1.18 -0.47 22.43
CA GLY A 17 1.04 -0.32 20.98
C GLY A 17 0.61 -1.63 20.32
N PHE A 18 1.20 -2.76 20.71
CA PHE A 18 0.86 -4.08 20.18
C PHE A 18 -0.59 -4.50 20.50
N THR A 19 -1.15 -4.13 21.65
CA THR A 19 -2.56 -4.43 21.96
C THR A 19 -3.54 -3.49 21.25
N ALA A 20 -3.06 -2.39 20.68
CA ALA A 20 -3.85 -1.40 19.97
C ALA A 20 -3.75 -1.51 18.43
N THR A 21 -2.90 -2.37 17.90
CA THR A 21 -2.75 -2.57 16.45
C THR A 21 -3.87 -3.40 15.85
N ASP A 22 -4.16 -3.13 14.58
CA ASP A 22 -5.07 -3.93 13.77
C ASP A 22 -4.35 -5.18 13.25
N ALA A 23 -5.12 -6.23 12.96
CA ALA A 23 -4.58 -7.39 12.28
C ALA A 23 -4.22 -6.99 10.85
N ARG A 24 -3.02 -7.32 10.39
CA ARG A 24 -2.50 -6.86 9.11
C ARG A 24 -1.56 -7.88 8.49
N VAL A 25 -1.73 -8.13 7.19
CA VAL A 25 -0.80 -8.88 6.36
C VAL A 25 -0.44 -8.06 5.14
N ASP A 26 0.86 -7.85 4.93
CA ASP A 26 1.41 -7.21 3.75
C ASP A 26 2.10 -8.23 2.85
N ARG A 27 1.86 -8.13 1.54
CA ARG A 27 2.56 -8.88 0.50
C ARG A 27 2.99 -7.96 -0.61
N GLN A 28 4.17 -8.22 -1.13
CA GLN A 28 4.72 -7.47 -2.25
C GLN A 28 5.31 -8.42 -3.28
N ARG A 29 5.32 -8.00 -4.53
CA ARG A 29 6.01 -8.70 -5.61
C ARG A 29 6.68 -7.70 -6.55
N THR A 30 7.98 -7.87 -6.70
CA THR A 30 8.74 -7.16 -7.73
C THR A 30 8.33 -7.65 -9.10
N VAL A 31 8.01 -6.69 -9.96
CA VAL A 31 7.66 -6.89 -11.36
C VAL A 31 8.52 -5.96 -12.18
N GLN A 32 8.92 -6.41 -13.36
CA GLN A 32 9.58 -5.54 -14.33
C GLN A 32 8.65 -5.46 -15.53
N MET A 33 7.82 -4.43 -15.53
CA MET A 33 6.88 -4.13 -16.61
C MET A 33 6.99 -2.65 -16.95
N THR A 34 6.79 -2.31 -18.22
CA THR A 34 6.85 -0.93 -18.70
C THR A 34 5.53 -0.55 -19.35
N SER A 35 5.16 0.73 -19.32
CA SER A 35 3.89 1.22 -19.88
C SER A 35 3.69 0.89 -21.37
N ASN A 36 4.77 0.74 -22.13
CA ASN A 36 4.73 0.35 -23.55
C ASN A 36 4.69 -1.17 -23.81
N ARG A 37 4.97 -2.01 -22.81
CA ARG A 37 5.06 -3.48 -22.93
C ARG A 37 4.45 -4.17 -21.72
N MET A 38 3.33 -3.64 -21.24
CA MET A 38 2.64 -4.21 -20.09
C MET A 38 1.84 -5.43 -20.51
N ASP A 39 2.07 -6.55 -19.82
CA ASP A 39 1.23 -7.74 -19.91
C ASP A 39 0.09 -7.62 -18.89
N PHE A 40 -1.08 -7.18 -19.36
CA PHE A 40 -2.25 -6.95 -18.49
C PHE A 40 -2.77 -8.23 -17.83
N ALA A 41 -2.72 -9.36 -18.54
CA ALA A 41 -3.17 -10.63 -18.00
C ALA A 41 -2.26 -11.07 -16.85
N ARG A 42 -0.95 -10.99 -17.05
CA ARG A 42 0.03 -11.29 -16.01
C ARG A 42 -0.07 -10.31 -14.84
N ALA A 43 -0.20 -9.01 -15.08
CA ALA A 43 -0.32 -8.02 -14.01
C ALA A 43 -1.57 -8.27 -13.14
N THR A 44 -2.71 -8.56 -13.78
CA THR A 44 -3.96 -8.93 -13.11
C THR A 44 -3.81 -10.20 -12.28
N GLN A 45 -3.20 -11.23 -12.86
CA GLN A 45 -2.95 -12.49 -12.16
C GLN A 45 -2.07 -12.27 -10.93
N LEU A 46 -0.97 -11.52 -11.05
CA LEU A 46 -0.05 -11.26 -9.95
C LEU A 46 -0.71 -10.49 -8.80
N LEU A 47 -1.54 -9.50 -9.14
CA LEU A 47 -2.29 -8.74 -8.13
C LEU A 47 -3.27 -9.65 -7.38
N LYS A 48 -4.01 -10.50 -8.11
CA LYS A 48 -4.91 -11.49 -7.52
C LYS A 48 -4.17 -12.51 -6.64
N GLU A 49 -3.03 -13.02 -7.07
CA GLU A 49 -2.22 -13.95 -6.27
C GLU A 49 -1.80 -13.33 -4.93
N LEU A 50 -1.43 -12.05 -4.93
CA LEU A 50 -1.06 -11.32 -3.71
C LEU A 50 -2.27 -11.12 -2.78
N GLU A 51 -3.44 -10.78 -3.33
CA GLU A 51 -4.69 -10.67 -2.57
C GLU A 51 -5.09 -11.99 -1.92
N ASP A 52 -5.07 -13.07 -2.69
CA ASP A 52 -5.44 -14.40 -2.21
C ASP A 52 -4.49 -14.88 -1.11
N ASP A 53 -3.18 -14.65 -1.24
CA ASP A 53 -2.20 -14.98 -0.19
C ASP A 53 -2.43 -14.13 1.07
N CYS A 54 -2.63 -12.82 0.94
CA CYS A 54 -2.96 -11.96 2.08
C CYS A 54 -4.20 -12.46 2.85
N LEU A 55 -5.29 -12.79 2.14
CA LEU A 55 -6.51 -13.31 2.74
C LEU A 55 -6.30 -14.67 3.40
N ALA A 56 -5.61 -15.59 2.73
CA ALA A 56 -5.30 -16.91 3.28
C ALA A 56 -4.52 -16.81 4.60
N GLN A 57 -3.58 -15.86 4.68
CA GLN A 57 -2.77 -15.63 5.87
C GLN A 57 -3.54 -14.97 7.01
N MET A 58 -4.46 -14.05 6.71
CA MET A 58 -5.38 -13.50 7.71
C MET A 58 -6.26 -14.61 8.30
N HIS A 59 -6.87 -15.44 7.44
CA HIS A 59 -7.72 -16.55 7.86
C HIS A 59 -6.94 -17.61 8.67
N ALA A 60 -5.71 -17.93 8.28
CA ALA A 60 -4.85 -18.86 9.01
C ALA A 60 -4.51 -18.38 10.44
N GLN A 61 -4.54 -17.07 10.66
CA GLN A 61 -4.37 -16.45 11.98
C GLN A 61 -5.68 -16.32 12.77
N GLY A 62 -6.81 -16.73 12.20
CA GLY A 62 -8.13 -16.67 12.83
C GLY A 62 -8.88 -15.35 12.65
N PHE A 63 -8.38 -14.45 11.81
CA PHE A 63 -9.08 -13.21 11.46
C PHE A 63 -10.03 -13.48 10.30
N THR A 64 -11.33 -13.45 10.56
CA THR A 64 -12.39 -13.74 9.57
C THR A 64 -13.51 -12.70 9.61
N GLY A 65 -13.27 -11.54 10.21
CA GLY A 65 -14.24 -10.45 10.25
C GLY A 65 -14.29 -9.68 8.92
N SER A 66 -14.54 -8.38 9.01
CA SER A 66 -14.45 -7.50 7.84
C SER A 66 -12.98 -7.20 7.53
N ILE A 67 -12.41 -7.96 6.61
CA ILE A 67 -11.06 -7.73 6.09
C ILE A 67 -11.12 -6.72 4.93
N ASP A 68 -10.44 -5.59 5.11
CA ASP A 68 -10.20 -4.59 4.07
C ASP A 68 -8.93 -4.94 3.27
N ILE A 69 -8.92 -4.61 1.98
CA ILE A 69 -7.76 -4.81 1.10
C ILE A 69 -7.33 -3.50 0.45
N GLU A 70 -6.11 -3.07 0.76
CA GLU A 70 -5.42 -1.99 0.06
C GLU A 70 -4.47 -2.54 -1.00
N ARG A 71 -4.47 -1.91 -2.18
CA ARG A 71 -3.58 -2.24 -3.30
C ARG A 71 -2.78 -1.00 -3.66
N ARG A 72 -1.48 -1.19 -3.88
CA ARG A 72 -0.59 -0.13 -4.33
C ARG A 72 0.36 -0.65 -5.39
N VAL A 73 0.86 0.28 -6.18
CA VAL A 73 1.88 0.03 -7.19
C VAL A 73 2.99 1.04 -7.02
N GLU A 74 4.22 0.57 -7.15
CA GLU A 74 5.41 1.43 -7.17
C GLU A 74 5.88 1.60 -8.60
N MET A 75 6.03 2.86 -9.00
CA MET A 75 6.33 3.23 -10.36
C MET A 75 7.38 4.33 -10.43
N ARG A 76 8.08 4.42 -11.56
CA ARG A 76 9.05 5.47 -11.84
C ARG A 76 9.15 5.70 -13.34
N TYR A 77 9.69 6.84 -13.78
CA TYR A 77 10.08 6.95 -15.18
C TYR A 77 11.27 6.03 -15.47
N HIS A 78 11.33 5.50 -16.68
CA HIS A 78 12.40 4.61 -17.10
C HIS A 78 13.77 5.29 -16.95
N GLY A 79 14.70 4.60 -16.27
CA GLY A 79 16.02 5.14 -15.94
C GLY A 79 16.08 6.05 -14.71
N GLN A 80 14.97 6.31 -14.03
CA GLN A 80 14.94 7.03 -12.75
C GLN A 80 15.33 6.11 -11.58
N ASN A 81 15.89 6.71 -10.52
CA ASN A 81 16.35 5.97 -9.32
C ASN A 81 15.36 5.98 -8.13
N TYR A 82 14.22 6.65 -8.26
CA TYR A 82 13.26 6.82 -7.16
C TYR A 82 11.85 6.50 -7.62
N GLU A 83 11.14 5.69 -6.83
CA GLU A 83 9.77 5.28 -7.07
C GLU A 83 8.75 6.19 -6.37
N LEU A 84 7.57 6.28 -6.97
CA LEU A 84 6.34 6.77 -6.33
C LEU A 84 5.39 5.60 -6.11
N SER A 85 4.83 5.53 -4.90
CA SER A 85 3.79 4.57 -4.54
C SER A 85 2.43 5.19 -4.75
N LEU A 86 1.61 4.60 -5.62
CA LEU A 86 0.26 5.04 -5.91
C LEU A 86 -0.77 3.96 -5.52
N PRO A 87 -1.95 4.34 -5.02
CA PRO A 87 -3.04 3.41 -4.77
C PRO A 87 -3.64 2.89 -6.09
N LEU A 88 -3.95 1.60 -6.14
CA LEU A 88 -4.73 1.00 -7.21
C LEU A 88 -6.21 0.92 -6.79
N ARG A 89 -7.09 1.56 -7.57
CA ARG A 89 -8.55 1.58 -7.32
C ARG A 89 -9.32 0.49 -8.09
N PHE A 90 -8.60 -0.41 -8.74
CA PHE A 90 -9.12 -1.49 -9.56
C PHE A 90 -8.42 -2.80 -9.20
N THR A 91 -9.02 -3.93 -9.60
CA THR A 91 -8.55 -5.30 -9.32
C THR A 91 -8.00 -6.01 -10.55
N SER A 92 -8.17 -5.44 -11.73
CA SER A 92 -7.68 -5.98 -12.99
C SER A 92 -7.12 -4.89 -13.87
N PHE A 93 -6.09 -5.23 -14.64
CA PHE A 93 -5.50 -4.36 -15.64
C PHE A 93 -6.13 -4.62 -17.01
N ASP A 94 -6.41 -3.53 -17.69
CA ASP A 94 -6.79 -3.42 -19.09
C ASP A 94 -6.25 -2.08 -19.64
N GLU A 95 -6.57 -1.75 -20.88
CA GLU A 95 -6.09 -0.52 -21.50
C GLU A 95 -6.59 0.75 -20.79
N ALA A 96 -7.84 0.74 -20.28
CA ALA A 96 -8.45 1.89 -19.65
C ALA A 96 -7.85 2.17 -18.26
N THR A 97 -7.78 1.13 -17.43
CA THR A 97 -7.19 1.19 -16.08
C THR A 97 -5.70 1.50 -16.12
N ALA A 98 -4.95 0.95 -17.10
CA ALA A 98 -3.55 1.30 -17.30
C ALA A 98 -3.39 2.79 -17.67
N LYS A 99 -4.21 3.30 -18.60
CA LYS A 99 -4.19 4.71 -18.99
C LYS A 99 -4.49 5.65 -17.81
N GLU A 100 -5.48 5.30 -16.98
CA GLU A 100 -5.78 6.04 -15.75
C GLU A 100 -4.59 6.04 -14.79
N LEU A 101 -3.93 4.89 -14.63
CA LEU A 101 -2.75 4.75 -13.78
C LEU A 101 -1.59 5.62 -14.25
N TRP A 102 -1.28 5.63 -15.56
CA TRP A 102 -0.22 6.46 -16.13
C TRP A 102 -0.49 7.95 -15.91
N THR A 103 -1.73 8.39 -16.14
CA THR A 103 -2.16 9.77 -15.90
C THR A 103 -2.01 10.15 -14.43
N SER A 104 -2.36 9.22 -13.53
CA SER A 104 -2.23 9.43 -12.09
C SER A 104 -0.77 9.52 -11.66
N PHE A 105 0.11 8.72 -12.27
CA PHE A 105 1.54 8.77 -12.03
C PHE A 105 2.15 10.10 -12.47
N ASP A 106 1.87 10.56 -13.69
CA ASP A 106 2.38 11.83 -14.20
C ASP A 106 1.99 12.98 -13.26
N LYS A 107 0.72 12.99 -12.81
CA LYS A 107 0.23 13.97 -11.84
C LYS A 107 0.96 13.85 -10.49
N ALA A 108 1.11 12.65 -9.96
CA ALA A 108 1.79 12.44 -8.69
C ALA A 108 3.27 12.85 -8.75
N HIS A 109 3.91 12.64 -9.90
CA HIS A 109 5.29 13.05 -10.14
C HIS A 109 5.39 14.58 -10.22
N GLU A 110 4.48 15.25 -10.92
CA GLU A 110 4.39 16.71 -10.95
C GLU A 110 4.15 17.30 -9.55
N ASP A 111 3.19 16.75 -8.81
CA ASP A 111 2.86 17.20 -7.45
C ASP A 111 4.06 17.02 -6.49
N ARG A 112 4.89 15.97 -6.68
CA ARG A 112 6.05 15.67 -5.82
C ARG A 112 7.31 16.43 -6.21
N PHE A 113 7.60 16.55 -7.50
CA PHE A 113 8.89 17.03 -8.02
C PHE A 113 8.78 18.34 -8.82
N GLY A 114 7.58 18.84 -9.08
CA GLY A 114 7.32 20.08 -9.81
C GLY A 114 7.32 19.92 -11.34
N PHE A 115 7.42 18.70 -11.85
CA PHE A 115 7.35 18.40 -13.29
C PHE A 115 6.91 16.95 -13.53
N SER A 116 6.41 16.67 -14.74
CA SER A 116 6.23 15.32 -15.30
C SER A 116 7.04 15.20 -16.60
N ILE A 117 7.22 13.99 -17.11
CA ILE A 117 7.91 13.72 -18.39
C ILE A 117 6.94 12.99 -19.34
N PRO A 118 5.96 13.69 -19.94
CA PRO A 118 5.00 13.06 -20.83
C PRO A 118 5.70 12.36 -22.00
N GLY A 119 5.31 11.11 -22.26
CA GLY A 119 5.86 10.29 -23.35
C GLY A 119 7.07 9.44 -22.97
N GLU A 120 7.70 9.67 -21.82
CA GLU A 120 8.69 8.74 -21.26
C GLU A 120 8.01 7.47 -20.76
N PHE A 121 8.67 6.33 -20.88
CA PHE A 121 8.08 5.08 -20.41
C PHE A 121 8.04 5.05 -18.88
N ILE A 122 6.95 4.53 -18.33
CA ILE A 122 6.78 4.34 -16.89
C ILE A 122 7.11 2.89 -16.58
N GLU A 123 8.03 2.65 -15.66
CA GLU A 123 8.34 1.33 -15.11
C GLU A 123 7.45 1.06 -13.91
N ILE A 124 6.77 -0.09 -13.89
CA ILE A 124 6.20 -0.67 -12.68
C ILE A 124 7.28 -1.54 -12.05
N VAL A 125 7.59 -1.25 -10.78
CA VAL A 125 8.66 -1.92 -10.01
C VAL A 125 8.08 -2.95 -9.04
N ASN A 126 7.05 -2.59 -8.28
CA ASN A 126 6.42 -3.49 -7.31
C ASN A 126 4.90 -3.38 -7.32
N PHE A 127 4.22 -4.50 -7.12
CA PHE A 127 2.85 -4.52 -6.61
C PHE A 127 2.87 -4.80 -5.12
N ASN A 128 2.05 -4.08 -4.37
CA ASN A 128 1.90 -4.21 -2.93
C ASN A 128 0.42 -4.42 -2.61
N VAL A 129 0.11 -5.43 -1.81
CA VAL A 129 -1.24 -5.70 -1.31
C VAL A 129 -1.17 -5.83 0.20
N THR A 130 -2.09 -5.14 0.87
CA THR A 130 -2.28 -5.21 2.31
C THR A 130 -3.69 -5.71 2.57
N ALA A 131 -3.84 -6.76 3.36
CA ALA A 131 -5.11 -7.08 4.01
C ALA A 131 -5.06 -6.65 5.49
N TYR A 132 -6.15 -6.07 6.01
CA TYR A 132 -6.24 -5.74 7.43
C TYR A 132 -7.67 -5.86 7.98
N GLU A 133 -7.79 -6.18 9.27
CA GLU A 133 -9.05 -6.19 10.00
C GLU A 133 -8.94 -5.23 11.19
N THR A 134 -9.87 -4.27 11.28
CA THR A 134 -9.87 -3.29 12.38
C THR A 134 -10.31 -3.96 13.68
N LEU A 135 -9.44 -3.95 14.69
CA LEU A 135 -9.70 -4.55 16.00
C LEU A 135 -10.18 -3.51 17.02
N GLY A 136 -10.90 -3.97 18.04
CA GLY A 136 -11.31 -3.14 19.16
C GLY A 136 -10.10 -2.53 19.88
N LYS A 137 -10.04 -1.20 19.96
CA LYS A 137 -8.91 -0.52 20.61
C LYS A 137 -9.01 -0.59 22.14
N PRO A 138 -7.88 -0.72 22.86
CA PRO A 138 -7.86 -0.69 24.31
C PRO A 138 -8.33 0.67 24.83
N GLN A 139 -9.13 0.65 25.90
CA GLN A 139 -9.60 1.87 26.55
C GLN A 139 -8.46 2.53 27.33
N VAL A 140 -8.22 3.81 27.06
CA VAL A 140 -7.21 4.60 27.77
C VAL A 140 -7.89 5.32 28.95
N PRO A 141 -7.40 5.16 30.19
CA PRO A 141 -7.94 5.88 31.34
C PRO A 141 -7.85 7.39 31.14
N LYS A 142 -8.91 8.12 31.53
CA LYS A 142 -8.86 9.59 31.62
C LYS A 142 -7.99 9.97 32.80
N LEU A 143 -7.03 10.87 32.59
CA LEU A 143 -6.28 11.48 33.68
C LEU A 143 -7.25 12.34 34.51
N ALA A 144 -7.18 12.23 35.83
CA ALA A 144 -7.84 13.17 36.72
C ALA A 144 -7.28 14.57 36.43
N GLN A 145 -8.17 15.56 36.33
CA GLN A 145 -7.80 16.96 36.11
C GLN A 145 -7.07 17.52 37.33
#